data_AF-A0A352V2S4-F1
#
_entry.id   AF-A0A352V2S4-F1
#
_cell.length_a   1.000
_cell.length_b   1.000
_cell.length_c   1.000
_cell.angle_alpha   90.00
_cell.angle_beta   90.00
_cell.angle_gamma   90.00
#
_symmetry.space_group_name_H-M   'P 1'
#
loop_
_entity.id
_entity.type
_entity.pdbx_description
1 polymer ?
#
loop_
_entity_poly.entity_id
_entity_poly.type
_entity_poly.pdbx_seq_one_letter_code
_entity_poly.pdbx_strand_id
1 'polypeptide(L)' 'MTYCVGLLLGEGMVLLSDTRTNAGLDNISTYRK' A
#
# COMPACT_ATOMS: atom_id res chain seq x y z
N MET A 1 -5.26 8.70 2.04
CA MET A 1 -5.03 8.06 0.72
C MET A 1 -4.18 6.84 0.95
N THR A 2 -4.63 5.70 0.46
CA THR A 2 -3.98 4.39 0.55
C THR A 2 -3.84 3.88 -0.88
N TYR A 3 -2.63 3.48 -1.29
CA TYR A 3 -2.41 3.00 -2.64
C TYR A 3 -1.47 1.79 -2.67
N CYS A 4 -1.83 0.81 -3.49
CA CYS A 4 -1.05 -0.39 -3.75
C CYS A 4 -1.02 -0.62 -5.27
N VAL A 5 0.11 -1.10 -5.80
CA VAL A 5 0.27 -1.41 -7.21
C VAL A 5 1.05 -2.71 -7.40
N GLY A 6 0.68 -3.46 -8.44
CA GLY A 6 1.39 -4.65 -8.88
C GLY A 6 1.67 -4.56 -10.39
N LEU A 7 2.87 -4.94 -10.79
CA LEU A 7 3.29 -5.02 -12.18
C LEU A 7 3.65 -6.47 -12.50
N LEU A 8 3.04 -7.02 -13.55
CA LEU A 8 3.39 -8.31 -14.11
C LEU A 8 4.20 -8.09 -15.39
N LEU A 9 5.44 -8.57 -15.40
CA LEU A 9 6.39 -8.46 -16.48
C LEU A 9 6.74 -9.87 -16.99
N GLY A 10 7.33 -9.95 -18.19
CA GLY A 10 7.78 -11.24 -18.72
C GLY A 10 8.79 -11.95 -17.81
N GLU A 11 9.61 -11.19 -17.07
CA GLU A 11 10.65 -11.71 -16.19
C GLU A 11 10.16 -11.98 -14.75
N GLY A 12 8.94 -11.55 -14.40
CA GLY A 12 8.41 -11.74 -13.04
C GLY A 12 7.43 -10.67 -12.59
N MET A 13 7.29 -10.51 -11.28
CA MET A 13 6.30 -9.63 -10.66
C MET A 13 6.93 -8.65 -9.68
N VAL A 14 6.44 -7.40 -9.69
CA VAL A 14 6.81 -6.35 -8.74
C VAL A 14 5.56 -5.93 -7.97
N LEU A 15 5.67 -5.84 -6.64
CA LEU A 15 4.58 -5.40 -5.75
C LEU A 15 5.06 -4.22 -4.90
N LEU A 16 4.23 -3.20 -4.77
CA LEU A 16 4.50 -2.02 -3.94
C LEU A 16 3.23 -1.57 -3.23
N SER A 17 3.34 -1.29 -1.93
CA SER A 17 2.23 -0.81 -1.11
C SER A 17 2.64 0.40 -0.27
N ASP A 18 1.69 1.32 -0.07
CA ASP A 18 1.76 2.36 0.96
C ASP A 18 1.42 1.76 2.34
N THR A 19 1.90 2.39 3.40
CA THR A 19 1.65 2.05 4.80
C THR A 19 0.69 3.00 5.51
N ARG A 20 0.44 4.21 4.99
CA ARG A 20 -0.50 5.18 5.56
C ARG A 20 -1.92 4.60 5.57
N THR A 21 -2.58 4.62 6.72
CA THR A 21 -3.96 4.14 6.91
C THR A 21 -4.71 5.12 7.80
N ASN A 22 -5.96 5.42 7.44
CA ASN A 22 -6.89 6.09 8.34
C ASN A 22 -7.51 5.03 9.26
N ALA A 23 -7.24 5.12 10.57
CA ALA A 23 -7.70 4.21 11.61
C ALA A 23 -8.80 4.84 12.50
N GLY A 24 -9.46 5.90 12.01
CA GLY A 24 -10.50 6.65 12.72
C GLY A 24 -10.33 8.15 12.56
N LEU A 25 -11.30 8.91 13.09
CA LEU A 25 -11.21 10.37 13.12
C LEU A 25 -9.91 10.80 13.82
N ASP A 26 -9.12 11.64 13.15
CA ASP A 26 -7.81 12.12 13.60
C ASP A 26 -6.78 11.03 13.95
N ASN A 27 -6.96 9.82 13.42
CA ASN A 27 -6.01 8.73 13.59
C ASN A 27 -5.46 8.29 12.22
N ILE A 28 -4.31 8.87 11.84
CA ILE A 28 -3.53 8.43 10.70
C ILE A 28 -2.29 7.70 11.22
N SER A 29 -2.18 6.43 10.87
CA SER A 29 -1.16 5.52 11.42
C SER A 29 -0.55 4.64 10.32
N THR A 30 0.59 4.01 10.63
CA THR A 30 1.35 3.15 9.72
C THR A 30 0.95 1.69 9.92
N TYR A 31 0.38 1.07 8.89
CA TYR A 31 0.07 -0.36 8.88
C TYR A 31 0.61 -1.02 7.62
N ARG A 32 1.17 -2.23 7.75
CA ARG A 32 1.56 -3.05 6.62
C ARG A 32 0.31 -3.48 5.83
N LYS A 33 0.40 -3.45 4.51
CA LYS A 33 -0.65 -3.87 3.57
C LYS A 33 -0.13 -5.00 2.69
#